data_AF-A0A417XZ30-F1
#
_entry.id   AF-A0A417XZ30-F1
#
_cell.length_a   1.000
_cell.length_b   1.000
_cell.length_c   1.000
_cell.angle_alpha   90.00
_cell.angle_beta   90.00
_cell.angle_gamma   90.00
#
_symmetry.space_group_name_H-M   'P 1'
#
loop_
_entity.id
_entity.type
_entity.pdbx_description
1 polymer ?
#
loop_
_entity_poly.entity_id
_entity_poly.type
_entity_poly.pdbx_seq_one_letter_code
_entity_poly.pdbx_strand_id
1 'polypeptide(L)'
;METRLLLRNGEQLLLAVVIPLLVLVGAVRGASALDLDSQHTSVDVLTPGVLALAVMSTAFTSLAIATGFERRYGVLKRLGTAPLSRGALLGGKVGALLIVEVLQFVVIGAAGLLLGWSPDFSVPALVLAVLLGTAAFAGLGMLLAGTLRAEATLAAANLVYLLLLAGGAVVLPAEAYGGLGDVVSWLPSGALGEAMRAACEGTVAARELVVLAAWAIVGSAAAARWFRWE
;
A
#
# COMPACT_ATOMS: atom_id res chain seq x y z
N MET A 1 -21.07 4.93 2.92
CA MET A 1 -21.06 5.14 4.39
C MET A 1 -19.64 5.09 4.94
N GLU A 2 -18.83 4.09 4.58
CA GLU A 2 -17.40 4.02 4.97
C GLU A 2 -16.58 5.23 4.53
N THR A 3 -16.70 5.70 3.28
CA THR A 3 -16.02 6.94 2.82
C THR A 3 -16.36 8.15 3.70
N ARG A 4 -17.62 8.26 4.16
CA ARG A 4 -18.08 9.36 5.00
C ARG A 4 -17.62 9.24 6.46
N LEU A 5 -17.38 8.01 6.93
CA LEU A 5 -16.77 7.73 8.24
C LEU A 5 -15.26 8.00 8.23
N LEU A 6 -14.56 7.61 7.16
CA LEU A 6 -13.16 7.94 6.93
C LEU A 6 -12.95 9.46 6.86
N LEU A 7 -13.78 10.17 6.09
CA LEU A 7 -13.75 11.64 6.02
C LEU A 7 -14.09 12.35 7.35
N ARG A 8 -14.83 11.69 8.26
CA ARG A 8 -15.07 12.22 9.62
C ARG A 8 -13.93 11.90 10.58
N ASN A 9 -13.15 10.85 10.35
CA ASN A 9 -11.91 10.56 11.05
C ASN A 9 -10.74 11.34 10.42
N GLY A 10 -10.90 12.67 10.34
CA GLY A 10 -9.92 13.57 9.72
C GLY A 10 -8.51 13.41 10.28
N GLU A 11 -8.36 13.02 11.55
CA GLU A 11 -7.08 12.71 12.19
C GLU A 11 -6.38 11.50 11.55
N GLN A 12 -7.10 10.40 11.31
CA GLN A 12 -6.51 9.21 10.69
C GLN A 12 -6.15 9.46 9.23
N LEU A 13 -6.98 10.21 8.49
CA LEU A 13 -6.67 10.63 7.13
C LEU A 13 -5.48 11.60 7.09
N LEU A 14 -5.42 12.54 8.04
CA LEU A 14 -4.27 13.43 8.21
C LEU A 14 -3.01 12.61 8.43
N LEU A 15 -3.00 11.67 9.37
CA LEU A 15 -1.82 10.85 9.65
C LEU A 15 -1.43 9.98 8.45
N ALA A 16 -2.40 9.39 7.74
CA ALA A 16 -2.17 8.58 6.55
C ALA A 16 -1.56 9.35 5.36
N VAL A 17 -1.67 10.68 5.35
CA VAL A 17 -1.10 11.55 4.31
C VAL A 17 0.16 12.27 4.81
N VAL A 18 0.14 12.75 6.04
CA VAL A 18 1.24 13.49 6.67
C VAL A 18 2.46 12.60 6.85
N ILE A 19 2.31 11.33 7.26
CA ILE A 19 3.46 10.45 7.45
C ILE A 19 4.19 10.21 6.12
N PRO A 20 3.53 9.78 5.02
CA PRO A 20 4.20 9.67 3.73
C PRO A 20 4.83 10.99 3.24
N LEU A 21 4.16 12.13 3.45
CA LEU A 21 4.73 13.43 3.10
C LEU A 21 6.02 13.73 3.89
N LEU A 22 6.03 13.47 5.20
CA LEU A 22 7.22 13.64 6.03
C LEU A 22 8.34 12.70 5.60
N VAL A 23 8.01 11.46 5.23
CA VAL A 23 8.98 10.51 4.69
C VAL A 23 9.54 11.01 3.36
N LEU A 24 8.71 11.51 2.44
CA LEU A 24 9.16 12.05 1.16
C LEU A 24 10.07 13.26 1.34
N VAL A 25 9.60 14.27 2.06
CA VAL A 25 10.36 15.50 2.31
C VAL A 25 11.64 15.18 3.08
N GLY A 26 11.55 14.34 4.11
CA GLY A 26 12.69 13.92 4.92
C GLY A 26 13.73 13.15 4.11
N ALA A 27 13.31 12.22 3.25
CA ALA A 27 14.21 11.46 2.40
C ALA A 27 14.90 12.36 1.37
N VAL A 28 14.14 13.20 0.65
CA VAL A 28 14.68 14.12 -0.36
C VAL A 28 15.62 15.15 0.26
N ARG A 29 15.20 15.82 1.33
CA ARG A 29 16.02 16.84 2.00
C ARG A 29 17.21 16.22 2.71
N GLY A 30 17.03 15.06 3.36
CA GLY A 30 18.11 14.33 4.02
C GLY A 30 19.19 13.90 3.04
N ALA A 31 18.80 13.38 1.87
CA ALA A 31 19.72 13.03 0.81
C ALA A 31 20.54 14.24 0.33
N SER A 32 19.87 15.36 0.06
CA SER A 32 20.53 16.61 -0.34
C SER A 32 21.46 17.18 0.74
N ALA A 33 21.11 17.02 2.03
CA ALA A 33 21.91 17.54 3.14
C ALA A 33 23.17 16.71 3.42
N LEU A 34 23.16 15.43 3.03
CA LEU A 34 24.28 14.50 3.18
C LEU A 34 25.12 14.37 1.91
N ASP A 35 24.84 15.18 0.89
CA ASP A 35 25.47 15.14 -0.45
C ASP A 35 25.39 13.73 -1.09
N LEU A 36 24.34 12.98 -0.75
CA LEU A 36 24.06 11.64 -1.27
C LEU A 36 23.32 11.77 -2.60
N ASP A 37 23.92 12.46 -3.57
CA ASP A 37 23.38 12.60 -4.93
C ASP A 37 23.67 11.33 -5.76
N SER A 38 23.27 10.19 -5.20
CA SER A 38 23.32 8.89 -5.85
C SER A 38 22.07 8.68 -6.71
N GLN A 39 22.20 7.95 -7.82
CA GLN A 39 21.12 7.62 -8.75
C GLN A 39 19.86 7.03 -8.08
N HIS A 40 20.00 6.41 -6.90
CA HIS A 40 18.91 5.77 -6.15
C HIS A 40 18.19 6.66 -5.14
N THR A 41 18.65 7.89 -4.92
CA THR A 41 18.09 8.82 -3.89
C THR A 41 17.55 10.11 -4.51
N SER A 42 17.40 10.14 -5.84
CA SER A 42 16.77 11.26 -6.53
C SER A 42 15.28 11.36 -6.18
N VAL A 43 14.73 12.57 -6.33
CA VAL A 43 13.29 12.81 -6.13
C VAL A 43 12.44 11.95 -7.07
N ASP A 44 12.96 11.66 -8.27
CA ASP A 44 12.29 10.84 -9.28
C ASP A 44 12.19 9.37 -8.87
N VAL A 45 13.15 8.85 -8.10
CA VAL A 45 13.12 7.49 -7.56
C VAL A 45 12.32 7.42 -6.26
N LEU A 46 12.45 8.43 -5.39
CA LEU A 46 11.82 8.45 -4.07
C LEU A 46 10.31 8.70 -4.14
N THR A 47 9.84 9.59 -5.02
CA THR A 47 8.40 9.93 -5.09
C THR A 47 7.52 8.71 -5.41
N PRO A 48 7.79 7.92 -6.47
CA PRO A 48 7.02 6.71 -6.75
C PRO A 48 7.15 5.66 -5.64
N GLY A 49 8.31 5.56 -5.00
CA GLY A 49 8.53 4.66 -3.86
C GLY A 49 7.71 5.05 -2.62
N VAL A 50 7.57 6.34 -2.34
CA VAL A 50 6.71 6.82 -1.24
C VAL A 50 5.23 6.67 -1.59
N LEU A 51 4.83 6.85 -2.85
CA LEU A 51 3.48 6.54 -3.31
C LEU A 51 3.15 5.06 -3.12
N ALA A 52 4.06 4.16 -3.53
CA ALA A 52 3.95 2.72 -3.30
C ALA A 52 3.84 2.39 -1.80
N LEU A 53 4.65 3.04 -0.95
CA LEU A 53 4.60 2.90 0.50
C LEU A 53 3.24 3.32 1.07
N ALA A 54 2.69 4.44 0.58
CA ALA A 54 1.39 4.94 1.01
C ALA A 54 0.26 3.96 0.66
N VAL A 55 0.25 3.44 -0.58
CA VAL A 55 -0.69 2.41 -1.03
C VAL A 55 -0.56 1.16 -0.17
N MET A 56 0.66 0.65 0.04
CA MET A 56 0.93 -0.51 0.88
C MET A 56 0.39 -0.31 2.31
N SER A 57 0.69 0.83 2.94
CA SER A 57 0.27 1.12 4.31
C SER A 57 -1.26 1.15 4.46
N THR A 58 -1.93 1.81 3.52
CA THR A 58 -3.39 1.94 3.51
C THR A 58 -4.07 0.60 3.23
N ALA A 59 -3.66 -0.10 2.17
CA ALA A 59 -4.27 -1.35 1.72
C ALA A 59 -3.99 -2.54 2.64
N PHE A 60 -2.82 -2.58 3.31
CA PHE A 60 -2.46 -3.65 4.24
C PHE A 60 -2.79 -3.30 5.69
N THR A 61 -2.09 -2.31 6.25
CA THR A 61 -2.07 -2.05 7.69
C THR A 61 -3.42 -1.51 8.18
N SER A 62 -3.93 -0.45 7.54
CA SER A 62 -5.22 0.13 7.92
C SER A 62 -6.36 -0.88 7.75
N LEU A 63 -6.39 -1.61 6.64
CA LEU A 63 -7.41 -2.62 6.38
C LEU A 63 -7.36 -3.78 7.37
N ALA A 64 -6.16 -4.34 7.62
CA ALA A 64 -5.99 -5.49 8.52
C ALA A 64 -6.44 -5.14 9.95
N ILE A 65 -5.99 -3.99 10.47
CA ILE A 65 -6.31 -3.55 11.82
C ILE A 65 -7.81 -3.25 11.93
N ALA A 66 -8.36 -2.43 11.03
CA ALA A 66 -9.77 -2.08 11.06
C ALA A 66 -10.66 -3.33 11.02
N THR A 67 -10.38 -4.25 10.09
CA THR A 67 -11.15 -5.49 9.94
C THR A 67 -11.00 -6.41 11.15
N GLY A 68 -9.79 -6.54 11.72
CA GLY A 68 -9.56 -7.35 12.92
C GLY A 68 -10.37 -6.84 14.12
N PHE A 69 -10.43 -5.53 14.33
CA PHE A 69 -11.23 -4.92 15.38
C PHE A 69 -12.74 -4.98 15.09
N GLU A 70 -13.17 -4.76 13.84
CA GLU A 70 -14.57 -4.94 13.43
C GLU A 70 -15.06 -6.37 13.71
N ARG A 71 -14.20 -7.38 13.52
CA ARG A 71 -14.51 -8.76 13.88
C ARG A 71 -14.68 -8.92 15.39
N ARG A 72 -13.71 -8.42 16.17
CA ARG A 72 -13.75 -8.47 17.64
C ARG A 72 -15.01 -7.81 18.21
N TYR A 73 -15.42 -6.66 17.67
CA TYR A 73 -16.61 -5.93 18.13
C TYR A 73 -17.92 -6.49 17.58
N GLY A 74 -17.88 -7.58 16.80
CA GLY A 74 -19.08 -8.20 16.21
C GLY A 74 -19.78 -7.30 15.19
N VAL A 75 -19.12 -6.25 14.69
CA VAL A 75 -19.66 -5.34 13.67
C VAL A 75 -19.92 -6.12 12.38
N LEU A 76 -19.04 -7.06 12.03
CA LEU A 76 -19.23 -7.96 10.90
C LEU A 76 -20.48 -8.86 11.05
N LYS A 77 -20.83 -9.28 12.27
CA LYS A 77 -22.06 -10.06 12.53
C LYS A 77 -23.31 -9.21 12.35
N ARG A 78 -23.29 -7.95 12.81
CA ARG A 78 -24.40 -6.99 12.62
C ARG A 78 -24.58 -6.58 11.17
N LEU A 79 -23.49 -6.35 10.45
CA LEU A 79 -23.54 -6.04 9.01
C LEU A 79 -23.94 -7.26 8.17
N GLY A 80 -23.61 -8.49 8.60
CA GLY A 80 -24.06 -9.72 7.97
C GLY A 80 -25.56 -10.01 8.12
N THR A 81 -26.23 -9.37 9.07
CA THR A 81 -27.71 -9.40 9.19
C THR A 81 -28.40 -8.34 8.34
N ALA A 82 -27.65 -7.39 7.75
CA ALA A 82 -28.18 -6.48 6.74
C ALA A 82 -28.28 -7.22 5.39
N PRO A 83 -29.19 -6.82 4.48
CA PRO A 83 -29.37 -7.48 3.18
C PRO A 83 -28.19 -7.29 2.20
N LEU A 84 -27.01 -6.93 2.68
CA LEU A 84 -25.80 -6.72 1.88
C LEU A 84 -25.04 -8.05 1.73
N SER A 85 -24.75 -8.42 0.48
CA SER A 85 -23.89 -9.58 0.21
C SER A 85 -22.46 -9.32 0.71
N ARG A 86 -21.74 -10.37 1.11
CA ARG A 86 -20.33 -10.27 1.57
C ARG A 86 -19.44 -9.57 0.53
N GLY A 87 -19.73 -9.77 -0.75
CA GLY A 87 -19.05 -9.10 -1.86
C GLY A 87 -19.32 -7.59 -1.94
N ALA A 88 -20.54 -7.14 -1.62
CA ALA A 88 -20.85 -5.71 -1.55
C ALA A 88 -20.10 -5.01 -0.41
N LEU A 89 -19.90 -5.72 0.71
CA LEU A 89 -19.18 -5.21 1.88
C LEU A 89 -17.66 -5.11 1.60
N LEU A 90 -17.06 -6.15 1.00
CA LEU A 90 -15.67 -6.10 0.52
C LEU A 90 -15.47 -5.04 -0.57
N GLY A 91 -16.39 -4.95 -1.54
CA GLY A 91 -16.34 -3.95 -2.61
C GLY A 91 -16.43 -2.52 -2.06
N GLY A 92 -17.23 -2.30 -1.01
CA GLY A 92 -17.29 -1.03 -0.29
C GLY A 92 -15.96 -0.65 0.36
N LYS A 93 -15.31 -1.60 1.05
CA LYS A 93 -13.99 -1.41 1.67
C LYS A 93 -12.91 -1.09 0.65
N VAL A 94 -12.83 -1.89 -0.41
CA VAL A 94 -11.86 -1.67 -1.50
C VAL A 94 -12.12 -0.32 -2.18
N GLY A 95 -13.38 0.03 -2.46
CA GLY A 95 -13.72 1.34 -3.02
C GLY A 95 -13.32 2.50 -2.10
N ALA A 96 -13.48 2.34 -0.78
CA ALA A 96 -13.04 3.34 0.19
C ALA A 96 -11.51 3.48 0.21
N LEU A 97 -10.76 2.37 0.13
CA LEU A 97 -9.30 2.39 0.02
C LEU A 97 -8.84 3.12 -1.25
N LEU A 98 -9.42 2.79 -2.40
CA LEU A 98 -9.08 3.44 -3.67
C LEU A 98 -9.30 4.96 -3.64
N ILE A 99 -10.34 5.44 -2.96
CA ILE A 99 -10.57 6.89 -2.79
C ILE A 99 -9.45 7.53 -1.96
N VAL A 100 -8.99 6.86 -0.89
CA VAL A 100 -7.87 7.34 -0.07
C VAL A 100 -6.57 7.31 -0.87
N GLU A 101 -6.34 6.27 -1.67
CA GLU A 101 -5.16 6.15 -2.53
C GLU A 101 -5.13 7.24 -3.60
N VAL A 102 -6.27 7.58 -4.22
CA VAL A 102 -6.37 8.72 -5.15
C VAL A 102 -6.01 10.04 -4.44
N LEU A 103 -6.50 10.25 -3.21
CA LEU A 103 -6.13 11.43 -2.43
C LEU A 103 -4.63 11.45 -2.11
N GLN A 104 -4.06 10.32 -1.70
CA GLN A 104 -2.63 10.17 -1.45
C GLN A 104 -1.82 10.48 -2.70
N PHE A 105 -2.25 9.99 -3.86
CA PHE A 105 -1.61 10.29 -5.15
C PHE A 105 -1.60 11.78 -5.46
N VAL A 106 -2.73 12.46 -5.30
CA VAL A 106 -2.82 13.90 -5.57
C VAL A 106 -1.90 14.68 -4.62
N VAL A 107 -1.95 14.38 -3.32
CA VAL A 107 -1.21 15.16 -2.32
C VAL A 107 0.29 14.89 -2.37
N ILE A 108 0.69 13.61 -2.37
CA ILE A 108 2.10 13.21 -2.40
C ILE A 108 2.70 13.53 -3.76
N GLY A 109 1.96 13.31 -4.85
CA GLY A 109 2.40 13.68 -6.19
C GLY A 109 2.61 15.19 -6.35
N ALA A 110 1.69 16.02 -5.85
CA ALA A 110 1.87 17.48 -5.85
C ALA A 110 3.10 17.90 -5.03
N ALA A 111 3.35 17.28 -3.87
CA ALA A 111 4.54 17.53 -3.08
C ALA A 111 5.83 17.11 -3.82
N GLY A 112 5.81 15.97 -4.51
CA GLY A 112 6.92 15.52 -5.37
C GLY A 112 7.22 16.54 -6.47
N LEU A 113 6.20 17.01 -7.19
CA LEU A 113 6.36 18.02 -8.24
C LEU A 113 6.98 19.32 -7.69
N LEU A 114 6.57 19.76 -6.49
CA LEU A 114 7.16 20.92 -5.81
C LEU A 114 8.62 20.71 -5.38
N LEU A 115 9.03 19.46 -5.18
CA LEU A 115 10.41 19.07 -4.87
C LEU A 115 11.27 18.86 -6.13
N GLY A 116 10.70 19.03 -7.33
CA GLY A 116 11.42 18.89 -8.60
C GLY A 116 11.23 17.55 -9.30
N TRP A 117 10.25 16.74 -8.89
CA TRP A 117 9.88 15.50 -9.59
C TRP A 117 9.45 15.77 -11.03
N SER A 118 10.00 15.03 -11.99
CA SER A 118 9.67 15.14 -13.42
C SER A 118 9.20 13.81 -14.01
N PRO A 119 7.98 13.34 -13.69
CA PRO A 119 7.48 12.06 -14.15
C PRO A 119 7.03 12.08 -15.63
N ASP A 120 7.24 10.97 -16.32
CA ASP A 120 6.56 10.63 -17.56
C ASP A 120 5.56 9.50 -17.26
N PHE A 121 4.25 9.77 -17.35
CA PHE A 121 3.26 8.82 -16.85
C PHE A 121 2.75 7.87 -17.94
N SER A 122 2.96 6.58 -17.72
CA SER A 122 2.12 5.54 -18.32
C SER A 122 0.88 5.34 -17.45
N VAL A 123 -0.18 6.10 -17.72
CA VAL A 123 -1.46 6.01 -16.97
C VAL A 123 -1.99 4.58 -16.86
N PRO A 124 -1.98 3.74 -17.92
CA PRO A 124 -2.43 2.36 -17.80
C PRO A 124 -1.55 1.53 -16.86
N ALA A 125 -0.23 1.67 -16.93
CA ALA A 125 0.70 0.96 -16.07
C ALA A 125 0.50 1.36 -14.60
N LEU A 126 0.33 2.66 -14.36
CA LEU A 126 0.10 3.25 -13.06
C LEU A 126 -1.18 2.71 -12.41
N VAL A 127 -2.28 2.74 -13.16
CA VAL A 127 -3.57 2.22 -12.70
C VAL A 127 -3.49 0.73 -12.40
N LEU A 128 -2.83 -0.06 -13.27
CA LEU A 128 -2.65 -1.49 -13.03
C LEU A 128 -1.78 -1.76 -11.80
N ALA A 129 -0.69 -1.03 -11.61
CA ALA A 129 0.20 -1.18 -10.46
C ALA A 129 -0.55 -0.90 -9.15
N VAL A 130 -1.31 0.19 -9.09
CA VAL A 130 -2.14 0.53 -7.92
C VAL A 130 -3.20 -0.54 -7.68
N LEU A 131 -4.00 -0.89 -8.69
CA LEU A 131 -5.09 -1.86 -8.51
C LEU A 131 -4.58 -3.24 -8.06
N LEU A 132 -3.50 -3.74 -8.68
CA LEU A 132 -2.92 -5.04 -8.32
C LEU A 132 -2.19 -4.99 -6.99
N GLY A 133 -1.48 -3.90 -6.69
CA GLY A 133 -0.84 -3.66 -5.39
C GLY A 133 -1.87 -3.63 -4.27
N THR A 134 -2.92 -2.83 -4.42
CA THR A 134 -4.03 -2.72 -3.47
C THR A 134 -4.70 -4.07 -3.29
N ALA A 135 -4.96 -4.84 -4.36
CA ALA A 135 -5.54 -6.17 -4.25
C ALA A 135 -4.63 -7.17 -3.53
N ALA A 136 -3.32 -7.16 -3.80
CA ALA A 136 -2.34 -8.00 -3.13
C ALA A 136 -2.27 -7.71 -1.63
N PHE A 137 -2.09 -6.45 -1.27
CA PHE A 137 -1.99 -6.03 0.14
C PHE A 137 -3.31 -6.14 0.89
N ALA A 138 -4.44 -5.84 0.25
CA ALA A 138 -5.76 -6.05 0.84
C ALA A 138 -6.01 -7.54 1.10
N GLY A 139 -5.67 -8.43 0.16
CA GLY A 139 -5.78 -9.88 0.35
C GLY A 139 -4.96 -10.37 1.54
N LEU A 140 -3.69 -9.96 1.63
CA LEU A 140 -2.81 -10.31 2.75
C LEU A 140 -3.30 -9.72 4.08
N GLY A 141 -3.77 -8.47 4.08
CA GLY A 141 -4.31 -7.80 5.27
C GLY A 141 -5.58 -8.48 5.76
N MET A 142 -6.47 -8.86 4.84
CA MET A 142 -7.69 -9.62 5.15
C MET A 142 -7.39 -11.02 5.65
N LEU A 143 -6.37 -11.69 5.11
CA LEU A 143 -5.90 -12.99 5.62
C LEU A 143 -5.45 -12.86 7.09
N LEU A 144 -4.63 -11.86 7.39
CA LEU A 144 -4.15 -11.61 8.75
C LEU A 144 -5.28 -11.26 9.71
N ALA A 145 -6.18 -10.37 9.28
CA ALA A 145 -7.36 -9.98 10.03
C ALA A 145 -8.30 -11.17 10.26
N GLY A 146 -8.45 -12.06 9.28
CA GLY A 146 -9.34 -13.22 9.31
C GLY A 146 -8.84 -14.41 10.11
N THR A 147 -7.53 -14.46 10.42
CA THR A 147 -6.88 -15.61 11.08
C THR A 147 -6.44 -15.33 12.50
N LEU A 148 -6.02 -14.10 12.81
CA LEU A 148 -5.49 -13.72 14.13
C LEU A 148 -6.51 -12.97 14.97
N ARG A 149 -6.30 -12.90 16.30
CA ARG A 149 -7.05 -12.02 17.21
C ARG A 149 -6.70 -10.55 16.91
N ALA A 150 -7.60 -9.61 17.17
CA ALA A 150 -7.42 -8.20 16.82
C ALA A 150 -6.09 -7.60 17.34
N GLU A 151 -5.71 -7.91 18.59
CA GLU A 151 -4.45 -7.45 19.18
C GLU A 151 -3.23 -8.07 18.47
N ALA A 152 -3.32 -9.35 18.11
CA ALA A 152 -2.27 -10.04 17.36
C ALA A 152 -2.20 -9.53 15.91
N THR A 153 -3.33 -9.23 15.27
CA THR A 153 -3.38 -8.58 13.96
C THR A 153 -2.71 -7.22 14.00
N LEU A 154 -2.97 -6.41 15.04
CA LEU A 154 -2.34 -5.11 15.22
C LEU A 154 -0.81 -5.23 15.32
N ALA A 155 -0.32 -6.14 16.17
CA ALA A 155 1.12 -6.35 16.33
C ALA A 155 1.75 -6.90 15.04
N ALA A 156 1.15 -7.92 14.43
CA ALA A 156 1.66 -8.57 13.24
C ALA A 156 1.64 -7.64 12.01
N ALA A 157 0.57 -6.86 11.81
CA ALA A 157 0.47 -5.93 10.69
C ALA A 157 1.57 -4.87 10.76
N ASN A 158 1.79 -4.28 11.94
CA ASN A 158 2.85 -3.29 12.12
C ASN A 158 4.25 -3.92 11.97
N LEU A 159 4.47 -5.11 12.52
CA LEU A 159 5.74 -5.82 12.36
C LEU A 159 6.05 -6.12 10.89
N VAL A 160 5.08 -6.68 10.16
CA VAL A 160 5.23 -6.97 8.72
C VAL A 160 5.47 -5.68 7.94
N TYR A 161 4.71 -4.62 8.23
CA TYR A 161 4.92 -3.31 7.60
C TYR A 161 6.33 -2.78 7.82
N LEU A 162 6.86 -2.85 9.05
CA LEU A 162 8.22 -2.40 9.36
C LEU A 162 9.28 -3.26 8.66
N LEU A 163 9.08 -4.58 8.58
CA LEU A 163 9.99 -5.48 7.85
C LEU A 163 10.00 -5.18 6.34
N LEU A 164 8.83 -4.94 5.74
CA LEU A 164 8.71 -4.58 4.32
C LEU A 164 9.23 -3.17 4.05
N LEU A 165 9.10 -2.24 5.00
CA LEU A 165 9.70 -0.92 4.90
C LEU A 165 11.23 -1.00 4.92
N ALA A 166 11.80 -1.79 5.84
CA ALA A 166 13.24 -1.91 6.00
C ALA A 166 13.91 -2.74 4.89
N GLY A 167 13.25 -3.81 4.44
CA GLY A 167 13.85 -4.81 3.55
C GLY A 167 12.99 -5.24 2.38
N GLY A 168 11.91 -4.52 2.06
CA GLY A 168 10.98 -4.88 0.99
C GLY A 168 11.11 -4.06 -0.29
N ALA A 169 12.15 -3.24 -0.45
CA ALA A 169 12.43 -2.43 -1.66
C ALA A 169 11.27 -1.56 -2.18
N VAL A 170 10.38 -1.13 -1.27
CA VAL A 170 9.23 -0.30 -1.63
C VAL A 170 9.61 1.15 -1.89
N VAL A 171 10.55 1.71 -1.11
CA VAL A 171 11.00 3.11 -1.27
C VAL A 171 12.20 3.18 -2.21
N LEU A 172 13.24 2.41 -1.95
CA LEU A 172 14.44 2.35 -2.78
C LEU A 172 14.37 1.22 -3.81
N PRO A 173 15.03 1.37 -4.98
CA PRO A 173 15.11 0.32 -6.00
C PRO A 173 15.71 -0.97 -5.45
N ALA A 174 15.32 -2.11 -6.04
CA ALA A 174 15.79 -3.42 -5.58
C ALA A 174 17.32 -3.54 -5.69
N GLU A 175 17.94 -2.87 -6.65
CA GLU A 175 19.37 -2.83 -6.89
C GLU A 175 20.13 -2.21 -5.71
N ALA A 176 19.51 -1.28 -4.98
CA ALA A 176 20.09 -0.65 -3.80
C ALA A 176 20.31 -1.66 -2.64
N TYR A 177 19.66 -2.82 -2.69
CA TYR A 177 19.76 -3.88 -1.68
C TYR A 177 20.82 -4.94 -2.00
N GLY A 178 21.60 -4.77 -3.08
CA GLY A 178 22.67 -5.70 -3.46
C GLY A 178 22.17 -7.13 -3.68
N GLY A 179 22.81 -8.12 -3.07
CA GLY A 179 22.45 -9.54 -3.22
C GLY A 179 21.05 -9.91 -2.71
N LEU A 180 20.37 -9.02 -1.97
CA LEU A 180 18.98 -9.22 -1.56
C LEU A 180 17.97 -8.72 -2.62
N GLY A 181 18.43 -7.96 -3.62
CA GLY A 181 17.61 -7.37 -4.69
C GLY A 181 16.72 -8.39 -5.40
N ASP A 182 17.28 -9.56 -5.73
CA ASP A 182 16.53 -10.63 -6.39
C ASP A 182 15.37 -11.11 -5.52
N VAL A 183 15.60 -11.31 -4.21
CA VAL A 183 14.58 -11.80 -3.28
C VAL A 183 13.47 -10.78 -3.09
N VAL A 184 13.84 -9.51 -2.88
CA VAL A 184 12.87 -8.44 -2.62
C VAL A 184 12.02 -8.11 -3.84
N SER A 185 12.53 -8.38 -5.04
CA SER A 185 11.76 -8.23 -6.29
C SER A 185 10.57 -9.19 -6.40
N TRP A 186 10.59 -10.32 -5.68
CA TRP A 186 9.48 -11.28 -5.61
C TRP A 186 8.47 -10.95 -4.50
N LEU A 187 8.83 -10.03 -3.59
CA LEU A 187 7.91 -9.53 -2.58
C LEU A 187 6.90 -8.57 -3.22
N PRO A 188 5.65 -8.54 -2.73
CA PRO A 188 4.64 -7.64 -3.27
C PRO A 188 5.03 -6.16 -3.06
N SER A 189 5.81 -5.85 -2.02
CA SER A 189 6.30 -4.49 -1.75
C SER A 189 7.33 -4.02 -2.77
N GLY A 190 8.26 -4.90 -3.17
CA GLY A 190 9.30 -4.58 -4.14
C GLY A 190 8.71 -4.49 -5.54
N ALA A 191 7.84 -5.45 -5.89
CA ALA A 191 7.10 -5.41 -7.14
C ALA A 191 6.21 -4.16 -7.26
N LEU A 192 5.54 -3.73 -6.18
CA LEU A 192 4.75 -2.49 -6.20
C LEU A 192 5.64 -1.25 -6.38
N GLY A 193 6.74 -1.15 -5.63
CA GLY A 193 7.68 -0.04 -5.75
C GLY A 193 8.23 0.09 -7.17
N GLU A 194 8.63 -1.03 -7.76
CA GLU A 194 9.23 -1.05 -9.10
C GLU A 194 8.21 -0.81 -10.21
N ALA A 195 7.02 -1.41 -10.12
CA ALA A 195 5.94 -1.13 -11.07
C ALA A 195 5.50 0.34 -11.04
N MET A 196 5.52 0.95 -9.84
CA MET A 196 5.24 2.36 -9.65
C MET A 196 6.31 3.25 -10.29
N ARG A 197 7.60 2.96 -10.07
CA ARG A 197 8.72 3.70 -10.69
C ARG A 197 8.65 3.60 -12.22
N ALA A 198 8.55 2.39 -12.75
CA ALA A 198 8.44 2.15 -14.20
C ALA A 198 7.25 2.90 -14.82
N ALA A 199 6.09 2.90 -14.16
CA ALA A 199 4.91 3.64 -14.62
C ALA A 199 5.10 5.16 -14.62
N CYS A 200 5.91 5.70 -13.70
CA CYS A 200 6.29 7.11 -13.63
C CYS A 200 7.45 7.49 -14.57
N GLU A 201 8.04 6.51 -15.26
CA GLU A 201 9.02 6.66 -16.35
C GLU A 201 8.42 6.33 -17.72
N GLY A 202 7.09 6.15 -17.81
CA GLY A 202 6.38 5.90 -19.06
C GLY A 202 6.43 4.45 -19.52
N THR A 203 6.96 3.54 -18.71
CA THR A 203 7.17 2.13 -19.06
C THR A 203 6.21 1.19 -18.32
N VAL A 204 6.24 -0.10 -18.70
CA VAL A 204 5.40 -1.15 -18.10
C VAL A 204 6.31 -2.22 -17.52
N ALA A 205 6.30 -2.35 -16.19
CA ALA A 205 7.00 -3.41 -15.47
C ALA A 205 6.19 -4.72 -15.50
N ALA A 206 6.18 -5.42 -16.64
CA ALA A 206 5.29 -6.56 -16.85
C ALA A 206 5.52 -7.71 -15.84
N ARG A 207 6.78 -7.96 -15.46
CA ARG A 207 7.13 -8.99 -14.49
C ARG A 207 6.55 -8.66 -13.11
N GLU A 208 6.71 -7.42 -12.68
CA GLU A 208 6.30 -6.91 -11.37
C GLU A 208 4.76 -6.92 -11.27
N LEU A 209 4.06 -6.52 -12.35
CA LEU A 209 2.61 -6.64 -12.44
C LEU A 209 2.13 -8.10 -12.33
N VAL A 210 2.85 -9.05 -12.94
CA VAL A 210 2.55 -10.49 -12.81
C VAL A 210 2.77 -10.97 -11.37
N VAL A 211 3.85 -10.53 -10.71
CA VAL A 211 4.13 -10.85 -9.30
C VAL A 211 3.01 -10.31 -8.41
N LEU A 212 2.58 -9.06 -8.62
CA LEU A 212 1.46 -8.47 -7.88
C LEU A 212 0.15 -9.22 -8.13
N ALA A 213 -0.14 -9.59 -9.38
CA ALA A 213 -1.32 -10.38 -9.71
C ALA A 213 -1.30 -11.76 -9.03
N ALA A 214 -0.15 -12.42 -9.01
CA ALA A 214 0.02 -13.70 -8.31
C ALA A 214 -0.25 -13.55 -6.81
N TRP A 215 0.31 -12.52 -6.17
CA TRP A 215 0.07 -12.23 -4.75
C TRP A 215 -1.38 -11.82 -4.47
N ALA A 216 -2.02 -11.05 -5.35
CA ALA A 216 -3.44 -10.73 -5.25
C ALA A 216 -4.31 -11.98 -5.27
N ILE A 217 -4.04 -12.91 -6.18
CA ILE A 217 -4.76 -14.18 -6.28
C ILE A 217 -4.51 -15.04 -5.03
N VAL A 218 -3.24 -15.26 -4.68
CA VAL A 218 -2.86 -16.11 -3.54
C VAL A 218 -3.39 -15.53 -2.22
N GLY A 219 -3.19 -14.23 -1.97
CA GLY A 219 -3.64 -13.55 -0.77
C GLY A 219 -5.16 -13.54 -0.65
N SER A 220 -5.88 -13.23 -1.73
CA SER A 220 -7.35 -13.24 -1.73
C SER A 220 -7.93 -14.64 -1.58
N ALA A 221 -7.35 -15.66 -2.23
CA ALA A 221 -7.78 -17.04 -2.08
C ALA A 221 -7.50 -17.59 -0.68
N ALA A 222 -6.33 -17.27 -0.13
CA ALA A 222 -5.96 -17.60 1.24
C ALA A 222 -6.92 -16.95 2.24
N ALA A 223 -7.20 -15.65 2.08
CA ALA A 223 -8.17 -14.94 2.88
C ALA A 223 -9.55 -15.62 2.76
N ALA A 224 -10.08 -15.84 1.56
CA ALA A 224 -11.37 -16.48 1.38
C ALA A 224 -11.48 -17.86 2.04
N ARG A 225 -10.39 -18.64 2.04
CA ARG A 225 -10.34 -19.99 2.61
C ARG A 225 -10.21 -20.01 4.13
N TRP A 226 -9.41 -19.10 4.71
CA TRP A 226 -9.09 -19.11 6.14
C TRP A 226 -9.79 -18.04 6.97
N PHE A 227 -10.49 -17.10 6.33
CA PHE A 227 -11.19 -16.02 7.03
C PHE A 227 -12.32 -16.58 7.88
N ARG A 228 -12.13 -16.48 9.20
CA ARG A 228 -13.17 -16.80 10.18
C ARG A 228 -14.02 -15.56 10.41
N TRP A 229 -15.33 -15.71 10.26
CA TRP A 229 -16.32 -14.63 10.45
C TRP A 229 -16.73 -14.46 11.92
N GLU A 230 -16.11 -15.21 12.84
CA GLU A 230 -16.45 -15.26 14.27
C GLU A 230 -15.72 -14.24 15.14
#